data_AF-A0A2N0L7F6-F1
#
_entry.id   AF-A0A2N0L7F6-F1
#
_cell.length_a   1.000
_cell.length_b   1.000
_cell.length_c   1.000
_cell.angle_alpha   90.00
_cell.angle_beta   90.00
_cell.angle_gamma   90.00
#
_symmetry.space_group_name_H-M   'P 1'
#
loop_
_entity.id
_entity.type
_entity.pdbx_description
1 polymer ?
#
loop_
_entity_poly.entity_id
_entity_poly.type
_entity_poly.pdbx_seq_one_letter_code
_entity_poly.pdbx_strand_id
1 'polypeptide(L)'
;MKDLFNSQLPGGERPDIQLCIFPHLTEMLVVDLRGGASNISLLNASDVFTTEFFKSVEEEFSESLRAHTNFPFAQLINLPIQLEETIRDTVMSFILDRLGVTQDPDEFPTVIVFIVSGGALTAQPDQVLEGLKKILRDHCGEAAVEEWQEDLSRLITEESAMLQNVSAQELNEALKGDSPDYFTLWENRN
;
A
#
# COMPACT_ATOMS: atom_id res chain seq x y z
N MET A 1 9.42 -2.03 24.20
CA MET A 1 9.36 -1.21 22.97
C MET A 1 9.38 -2.22 21.83
N LYS A 2 8.25 -2.43 21.15
CA LYS A 2 8.15 -3.43 20.07
C LYS A 2 8.73 -2.78 18.81
N ASP A 3 9.58 -3.48 18.07
CA ASP A 3 10.02 -3.05 16.73
C ASP A 3 8.76 -2.80 15.88
N LEU A 4 8.48 -1.54 15.58
CA LEU A 4 7.33 -1.11 14.75
C LEU A 4 7.43 -1.68 13.33
N PHE A 5 8.64 -1.98 12.90
CA PHE A 5 8.97 -2.56 11.61
C PHE A 5 9.75 -3.85 11.84
N ASN A 6 9.06 -4.98 11.91
CA ASN A 6 9.73 -6.28 11.90
C ASN A 6 9.92 -6.69 10.44
N SER A 7 11.14 -6.56 9.94
CA SER A 7 11.50 -6.83 8.53
C SER A 7 11.71 -8.31 8.22
N GLN A 8 11.66 -9.18 9.23
CA GLN A 8 11.88 -10.62 9.07
C GLN A 8 10.59 -11.35 8.73
N LEU A 9 10.63 -12.14 7.67
CA LEU A 9 9.57 -13.07 7.31
C LEU A 9 9.46 -14.22 8.34
N PRO A 10 8.31 -14.91 8.44
CA PRO A 10 8.21 -16.13 9.24
C PRO A 10 9.26 -17.16 8.78
N GLY A 11 10.32 -17.36 9.58
CA GLY A 11 11.47 -18.19 9.20
C GLY A 11 12.83 -17.47 9.18
N GLY A 12 12.83 -16.13 9.31
CA GLY A 12 14.07 -15.33 9.32
C GLY A 12 14.62 -15.03 7.93
N GLU A 13 13.86 -15.32 6.88
CA GLU A 13 14.20 -14.98 5.51
C GLU A 13 14.06 -13.46 5.26
N ARG A 14 14.95 -12.96 4.39
CA ARG A 14 14.98 -11.56 3.98
C ARG A 14 14.02 -11.38 2.80
N PRO A 15 13.17 -10.35 2.78
CA PRO A 15 12.29 -10.09 1.65
C PRO A 15 13.07 -9.64 0.43
N ASP A 16 12.55 -9.93 -0.76
CA ASP A 16 13.10 -9.49 -2.04
C ASP A 16 12.78 -8.01 -2.29
N ILE A 17 11.56 -7.58 -1.94
CA ILE A 17 11.10 -6.20 -2.15
C ILE A 17 10.39 -5.72 -0.90
N GLN A 18 10.65 -4.48 -0.49
CA GLN A 18 9.90 -3.79 0.56
C GLN A 18 9.28 -2.52 0.00
N LEU A 19 7.98 -2.36 0.20
CA LEU A 19 7.21 -1.20 -0.23
C LEU A 19 6.80 -0.41 1.01
N CYS A 20 7.11 0.88 1.08
CA CYS A 20 6.56 1.77 2.11
C CYS A 20 5.58 2.74 1.46
N ILE A 21 4.30 2.55 1.78
CA ILE A 21 3.18 3.33 1.24
C ILE A 21 2.80 4.41 2.25
N PHE A 22 2.72 5.64 1.77
CA PHE A 22 2.22 6.81 2.50
C PHE A 22 0.85 7.16 1.91
N PRO A 23 -0.27 6.79 2.58
CA PRO A 23 -1.59 6.81 1.94
C PRO A 23 -2.06 8.16 1.39
N HIS A 24 -1.52 9.27 1.88
CA HIS A 24 -1.92 10.61 1.44
C HIS A 24 -0.92 11.25 0.48
N LEU A 25 0.15 10.54 0.11
CA LEU A 25 1.15 11.00 -0.84
C LEU A 25 0.99 10.31 -2.20
N THR A 26 1.64 10.88 -3.21
CA THR A 26 1.67 10.34 -4.57
C THR A 26 2.90 9.47 -4.83
N GLU A 27 3.78 9.31 -3.86
CA GLU A 27 5.02 8.55 -3.98
C GLU A 27 5.07 7.47 -2.90
N MET A 28 5.62 6.31 -3.26
CA MET A 28 5.95 5.24 -2.32
C MET A 28 7.45 4.94 -2.40
N LEU A 29 8.04 4.61 -1.25
CA LEU A 29 9.42 4.15 -1.21
C LEU A 29 9.48 2.67 -1.56
N VAL A 30 10.35 2.32 -2.50
CA VAL A 30 10.65 0.95 -2.87
C VAL A 30 12.08 0.64 -2.48
N VAL A 31 12.26 -0.47 -1.77
CA VAL A 31 13.56 -1.06 -1.47
C VAL A 31 13.61 -2.42 -2.14
N ASP A 32 14.32 -2.48 -3.26
CA ASP A 32 14.53 -3.70 -4.04
C ASP A 32 15.86 -4.34 -3.62
N LEU A 33 15.80 -5.55 -3.09
CA LEU A 33 16.92 -6.27 -2.50
C LEU A 33 17.36 -7.45 -3.38
N ARG A 34 16.74 -7.61 -4.55
CA ARG A 34 17.08 -8.66 -5.52
C ARG A 34 18.48 -8.44 -6.09
N GLY A 35 19.13 -9.53 -6.53
CA GLY A 35 20.39 -9.44 -7.29
C GLY A 35 21.64 -9.00 -6.50
N GLY A 36 21.58 -8.89 -5.17
CA GLY A 36 22.74 -8.66 -4.30
C GLY A 36 23.19 -7.20 -4.12
N ALA A 37 22.70 -6.27 -4.95
CA ALA A 37 22.84 -4.84 -4.75
C ALA A 37 21.46 -4.23 -4.46
N SER A 38 21.29 -3.69 -3.25
CA SER A 38 20.03 -3.03 -2.88
C SER A 38 19.83 -1.76 -3.70
N ASN A 39 18.69 -1.64 -4.36
CA ASN A 39 18.26 -0.44 -5.06
C ASN A 39 17.12 0.21 -4.28
N ILE A 40 17.22 1.51 -4.02
CA ILE A 40 16.19 2.30 -3.36
C ILE A 40 15.68 3.31 -4.37
N SER A 41 14.36 3.43 -4.49
CA SER A 41 13.74 4.36 -5.44
C SER A 41 12.39 4.85 -4.93
N LEU A 42 11.94 5.99 -5.44
CA LEU A 42 10.56 6.45 -5.30
C LEU A 42 9.77 6.03 -6.53
N LEU A 43 8.64 5.37 -6.32
CA LEU A 43 7.68 5.04 -7.37
C LEU A 43 6.47 5.96 -7.24
N ASN A 44 6.11 6.65 -8.32
CA ASN A 44 4.95 7.51 -8.33
C ASN A 44 3.67 6.68 -8.56
N ALA A 45 2.60 7.03 -7.85
CA ALA A 45 1.29 6.44 -8.00
C ALA A 45 0.79 6.51 -9.46
N SER A 46 1.12 7.58 -10.20
CA SER A 46 0.75 7.74 -11.61
C SER A 46 1.44 6.74 -12.55
N ASP A 47 2.56 6.14 -12.14
CA ASP A 47 3.22 5.08 -12.90
C ASP A 47 2.49 3.73 -12.73
N VAL A 48 1.77 3.55 -11.62
CA VAL A 48 1.01 2.33 -11.30
C VAL A 48 -0.44 2.46 -11.77
N PHE A 49 -1.13 3.52 -11.35
CA PHE A 49 -2.55 3.77 -11.63
C PHE A 49 -2.76 4.42 -13.01
N THR A 50 -2.32 3.69 -14.04
CA THR A 50 -2.42 4.06 -15.44
C THR A 50 -3.81 3.76 -16.02
N THR A 51 -4.07 4.17 -17.26
CA THR A 51 -5.31 3.78 -17.95
C THR A 51 -5.39 2.26 -18.15
N GLU A 52 -4.24 1.64 -18.40
CA GLU A 52 -4.07 0.20 -18.54
C GLU A 52 -4.44 -0.52 -17.24
N PHE A 53 -4.00 -0.01 -16.09
CA PHE A 53 -4.37 -0.53 -14.77
C PHE A 53 -5.90 -0.58 -14.59
N PHE A 54 -6.58 0.54 -14.83
CA PHE A 54 -8.04 0.60 -14.65
C PHE A 54 -8.78 -0.33 -15.61
N LYS A 55 -8.31 -0.45 -16.85
CA LYS A 55 -8.88 -1.42 -17.81
C LYS A 55 -8.70 -2.86 -17.34
N SER A 56 -7.53 -3.22 -16.82
CA SER A 56 -7.29 -4.56 -16.28
C SER A 56 -8.23 -4.90 -15.13
N VAL A 57 -8.43 -3.97 -14.18
CA VAL A 57 -9.41 -4.14 -13.08
C VAL A 57 -10.83 -4.30 -13.63
N GLU A 58 -11.23 -3.46 -14.59
CA GLU A 58 -12.57 -3.52 -15.20
C GLU A 58 -12.81 -4.84 -15.93
N GLU A 59 -11.82 -5.36 -16.63
CA GLU A 59 -11.86 -6.63 -17.36
C GLU A 59 -11.98 -7.82 -16.39
N GLU A 60 -11.11 -7.92 -15.39
CA GLU A 60 -11.14 -9.00 -14.39
C GLU A 60 -12.45 -9.00 -13.59
N PHE A 61 -12.91 -7.83 -13.15
CA PHE A 61 -14.17 -7.72 -12.42
C PHE A 61 -15.37 -8.05 -13.32
N SER A 62 -15.33 -7.65 -14.60
CA SER A 62 -16.32 -8.03 -15.61
C SER A 62 -16.50 -9.54 -15.73
N GLU A 63 -15.39 -10.28 -15.73
CA GLU A 63 -15.39 -11.73 -15.82
C GLU A 63 -15.98 -12.36 -14.55
N SER A 64 -15.56 -11.86 -13.37
CA SER A 64 -16.09 -12.32 -12.09
C SER A 64 -17.61 -12.13 -11.96
N LEU A 65 -18.14 -10.99 -12.42
CA LEU A 65 -19.58 -10.71 -12.44
C LEU A 65 -20.37 -11.65 -13.36
N ARG A 66 -19.79 -12.04 -14.50
CA ARG A 66 -20.45 -12.88 -15.52
C ARG A 66 -20.19 -14.37 -15.33
N ALA A 67 -19.41 -14.75 -14.32
CA ALA A 67 -19.18 -16.14 -13.96
C ALA A 67 -20.53 -16.83 -13.70
N HIS A 68 -20.82 -17.88 -14.47
CA HIS A 68 -22.07 -18.62 -14.31
C HIS A 68 -22.01 -19.43 -13.02
N THR A 69 -22.81 -19.05 -12.02
CA THR A 69 -22.90 -19.77 -10.75
C THR A 69 -24.30 -20.36 -10.55
N ASN A 70 -24.37 -21.52 -9.89
CA ASN A 70 -25.65 -22.11 -9.48
C ASN A 70 -26.33 -21.32 -8.33
N PHE A 71 -25.66 -20.29 -7.78
CA PHE A 71 -26.07 -19.56 -6.58
C PHE A 71 -25.84 -18.05 -6.73
N PRO A 72 -26.65 -17.33 -7.53
CA PRO A 72 -26.42 -15.93 -7.88
C PRO A 72 -26.39 -14.98 -6.67
N PHE A 73 -27.19 -15.24 -5.63
CA PHE A 73 -27.17 -14.41 -4.41
C PHE A 73 -25.93 -14.62 -3.54
N ALA A 74 -25.37 -15.84 -3.52
CA ALA A 74 -24.11 -16.09 -2.82
C ALA A 74 -22.94 -15.39 -3.52
N GLN A 75 -22.96 -15.40 -4.87
CA GLN A 75 -22.02 -14.62 -5.67
C GLN A 75 -22.10 -13.13 -5.36
N LEU A 76 -23.31 -12.55 -5.33
CA LEU A 76 -23.52 -11.13 -4.98
C LEU A 76 -22.93 -10.75 -3.61
N ILE A 77 -23.06 -11.62 -2.61
CA ILE A 77 -22.53 -11.39 -1.25
C ILE A 77 -20.99 -11.37 -1.27
N ASN A 78 -20.35 -12.14 -2.15
CA ASN A 78 -18.91 -12.26 -2.24
C ASN A 78 -18.27 -11.23 -3.19
N LEU A 79 -19.05 -10.54 -4.03
CA LEU A 79 -18.51 -9.57 -4.99
C LEU A 79 -17.62 -8.49 -4.38
N PRO A 80 -17.92 -7.90 -3.20
CA PRO A 80 -17.03 -6.89 -2.61
C PRO A 80 -15.63 -7.43 -2.29
N ILE A 81 -15.56 -8.67 -1.76
CA ILE A 81 -14.29 -9.33 -1.45
C ILE A 81 -13.52 -9.61 -2.74
N GLN A 82 -14.22 -10.12 -3.77
CA GLN A 82 -13.61 -10.38 -5.08
C GLN A 82 -13.08 -9.10 -5.73
N LEU A 83 -13.80 -7.99 -5.62
CA LEU A 83 -13.31 -6.70 -6.13
C LEU A 83 -12.05 -6.25 -5.40
N GLU A 84 -12.00 -6.40 -4.07
CA GLU A 84 -10.81 -6.08 -3.28
C GLU A 84 -9.60 -6.93 -3.69
N GLU A 85 -9.80 -8.24 -3.86
CA GLU A 85 -8.79 -9.18 -4.33
C GLU A 85 -8.28 -8.82 -5.73
N THR A 86 -9.19 -8.62 -6.69
CA THR A 86 -8.86 -8.19 -8.06
C THR A 86 -8.03 -6.90 -8.07
N ILE A 87 -8.45 -5.87 -7.31
CA ILE A 87 -7.70 -4.61 -7.24
C ILE A 87 -6.30 -4.85 -6.66
N ARG A 88 -6.21 -5.62 -5.56
CA ARG A 88 -4.93 -5.90 -4.89
C ARG A 88 -3.95 -6.64 -5.81
N ASP A 89 -4.42 -7.69 -6.48
CA ASP A 89 -3.62 -8.50 -7.38
C ASP A 89 -3.16 -7.69 -8.59
N THR A 90 -4.07 -6.89 -9.17
CA THR A 90 -3.74 -6.00 -10.29
C THR A 90 -2.71 -4.95 -9.87
N VAL A 91 -2.88 -4.29 -8.72
CA VAL A 91 -1.93 -3.28 -8.22
C VAL A 91 -0.55 -3.91 -8.04
N MET A 92 -0.47 -5.09 -7.41
CA MET A 92 0.79 -5.78 -7.19
C MET A 92 1.48 -6.15 -8.51
N SER A 93 0.72 -6.67 -9.48
CA SER A 93 1.24 -6.98 -10.82
C SER A 93 1.86 -5.75 -11.49
N PHE A 94 1.16 -4.62 -11.47
CA PHE A 94 1.67 -3.38 -12.07
C PHE A 94 2.89 -2.82 -11.33
N ILE A 95 2.94 -2.87 -10.00
CA ILE A 95 4.12 -2.47 -9.24
C ILE A 95 5.33 -3.34 -9.64
N LEU A 96 5.15 -4.66 -9.67
CA LEU A 96 6.23 -5.60 -9.99
C LEU A 96 6.73 -5.44 -11.44
N ASP A 97 5.83 -5.19 -12.40
CA ASP A 97 6.18 -4.89 -13.78
C ASP A 97 7.03 -3.60 -13.89
N ARG A 98 6.66 -2.54 -13.16
CA ARG A 98 7.45 -1.30 -13.08
C ARG A 98 8.84 -1.51 -12.47
N LEU A 99 8.98 -2.46 -11.56
CA LEU A 99 10.25 -2.87 -10.97
C LEU A 99 11.05 -3.84 -11.86
N GLY A 100 10.54 -4.18 -13.05
CA GLY A 100 11.20 -5.10 -13.98
C GLY A 100 11.30 -6.52 -13.44
N VAL A 101 10.36 -6.94 -12.60
CA VAL A 101 10.25 -8.32 -12.12
C VAL A 101 9.78 -9.20 -13.27
N THR A 102 10.54 -10.26 -13.57
CA THR A 102 10.12 -11.28 -14.52
C THR A 102 8.87 -11.99 -13.99
N GLN A 103 7.82 -12.10 -14.81
CA GLN A 103 6.62 -12.84 -14.46
C GLN A 103 6.81 -14.36 -14.60
N ASP A 104 7.94 -14.88 -14.10
CA ASP A 104 8.15 -16.32 -14.01
C ASP A 104 7.32 -16.85 -12.83
N PRO A 105 6.35 -17.75 -13.06
CA PRO A 105 5.50 -18.29 -11.99
C PRO A 105 6.29 -19.06 -10.92
N ASP A 106 7.51 -19.51 -11.21
CA ASP A 106 8.35 -20.25 -10.26
C ASP A 106 9.30 -19.35 -9.43
N GLU A 107 9.46 -18.06 -9.77
CA GLU A 107 10.36 -17.11 -9.10
C GLU A 107 9.64 -15.82 -8.66
N PHE A 108 8.48 -15.94 -8.01
CA PHE A 108 7.78 -14.77 -7.50
C PHE A 108 8.52 -14.15 -6.29
N PRO A 109 8.88 -12.86 -6.33
CA PRO A 109 9.62 -12.25 -5.23
C PRO A 109 8.75 -12.12 -3.98
N THR A 110 9.35 -12.28 -2.82
CA THR A 110 8.66 -12.01 -1.56
C THR A 110 8.59 -10.51 -1.31
N VAL A 111 7.36 -9.99 -1.21
CA VAL A 111 7.10 -8.55 -1.01
C VAL A 111 6.58 -8.31 0.41
N ILE A 112 7.17 -7.35 1.12
CA ILE A 112 6.62 -6.81 2.37
C ILE A 112 6.09 -5.40 2.11
N VAL A 113 4.86 -5.13 2.56
CA VAL A 113 4.22 -3.83 2.45
C VAL A 113 4.11 -3.20 3.84
N PHE A 114 4.75 -2.06 4.02
CA PHE A 114 4.61 -1.19 5.17
C PHE A 114 3.67 -0.04 4.81
N ILE A 115 2.56 0.07 5.52
CA ILE A 115 1.66 1.22 5.40
C ILE A 115 2.02 2.19 6.52
N VAL A 116 2.57 3.34 6.15
CA VAL A 116 3.03 4.36 7.08
C VAL A 116 1.88 5.34 7.31
N SER A 117 0.96 4.99 8.21
CA SER A 117 -0.22 5.79 8.50
C SER A 117 -0.68 5.70 9.96
N GLY A 118 -1.64 6.55 10.32
CA GLY A 118 -2.40 6.44 11.57
C GLY A 118 -1.73 6.99 12.82
N GLY A 119 -2.21 6.54 13.99
CA GLY A 119 -1.90 7.11 15.30
C GLY A 119 -0.42 7.06 15.72
N ALA A 120 0.36 6.13 15.16
CA ALA A 120 1.79 6.04 15.45
C ALA A 120 2.56 7.20 14.79
N LEU A 121 2.21 7.54 13.55
CA LEU A 121 2.82 8.65 12.82
C LEU A 121 2.44 10.00 13.42
N THR A 122 1.19 10.16 13.86
CA THR A 122 0.75 11.42 14.53
C THR A 122 1.34 11.59 15.91
N ALA A 123 1.55 10.51 16.66
CA ALA A 123 2.09 10.58 18.02
C ALA A 123 3.62 10.72 18.05
N GLN A 124 4.34 9.99 17.18
CA GLN A 124 5.80 9.84 17.26
C GLN A 124 6.42 9.74 15.87
N PRO A 125 6.36 10.80 15.03
CA PRO A 125 6.88 10.78 13.66
C PRO A 125 8.39 10.49 13.61
N ASP A 126 9.15 11.00 14.58
CA ASP A 126 10.60 10.73 14.69
C ASP A 126 10.89 9.23 14.90
N GLN A 127 10.03 8.50 15.63
CA GLN A 127 10.24 7.05 15.82
C GLN A 127 9.92 6.25 14.56
N VAL A 128 8.96 6.71 13.76
CA VAL A 128 8.66 6.11 12.45
C VAL A 128 9.84 6.34 11.51
N LEU A 129 10.37 7.56 11.46
CA LEU A 129 11.56 7.89 10.67
C LEU A 129 12.78 7.03 11.08
N GLU A 130 13.06 6.94 12.38
CA GLU A 130 14.17 6.10 12.87
C GLU A 130 13.93 4.60 12.58
N GLY A 131 12.67 4.15 12.60
CA GLY A 131 12.30 2.79 12.18
C GLY A 131 12.63 2.52 10.71
N LEU A 132 12.26 3.44 9.80
CA LEU A 132 12.58 3.33 8.38
C LEU A 132 14.09 3.40 8.12
N LYS A 133 14.81 4.31 8.81
CA LYS A 133 16.27 4.37 8.72
C LYS A 133 16.94 3.08 9.19
N LYS A 134 16.42 2.46 10.25
CA LYS A 134 16.92 1.15 10.72
C LYS A 134 16.74 0.07 9.65
N ILE A 135 15.58 0.01 8.99
CA ILE A 135 15.36 -0.92 7.88
C ILE A 135 16.38 -0.69 6.76
N LEU A 136 16.57 0.55 6.31
CA LEU A 136 17.54 0.86 5.26
C LEU A 136 18.97 0.53 5.70
N ARG A 137 19.34 0.83 6.94
CA ARG A 137 20.66 0.50 7.50
C ARG A 137 20.91 -1.00 7.47
N ASP A 138 19.95 -1.79 7.94
CA ASP A 138 20.09 -3.25 8.09
C ASP A 138 20.18 -3.96 6.72
N HIS A 139 19.52 -3.43 5.70
CA HIS A 139 19.45 -4.07 4.38
C HIS A 139 20.36 -3.45 3.32
N CYS A 140 20.61 -2.14 3.39
CA CYS A 140 21.27 -1.35 2.35
C CYS A 140 22.56 -0.66 2.84
N GLY A 141 22.79 -0.61 4.16
CA GLY A 141 23.98 -0.01 4.79
C GLY A 141 23.83 1.49 5.12
N GLU A 142 24.81 2.04 5.83
CA GLU A 142 24.74 3.44 6.34
C GLU A 142 24.76 4.49 5.23
N ALA A 143 25.51 4.24 4.14
CA ALA A 143 25.59 5.17 3.01
C ALA A 143 24.21 5.41 2.37
N ALA A 144 23.38 4.38 2.30
CA ALA A 144 22.00 4.49 1.80
C ALA A 144 21.12 5.33 2.73
N VAL A 145 21.34 5.25 4.04
CA VAL A 145 20.62 6.07 5.02
C VAL A 145 20.99 7.54 4.84
N GLU A 146 22.28 7.86 4.67
CA GLU A 146 22.73 9.23 4.45
C GLU A 146 22.19 9.82 3.15
N GLU A 147 22.16 9.03 2.07
CA GLU A 147 21.61 9.43 0.77
C GLU A 147 20.10 9.71 0.84
N TRP A 148 19.33 8.82 1.47
CA TRP A 148 17.87 8.89 1.50
C TRP A 148 17.29 9.64 2.70
N GLN A 149 18.13 10.20 3.57
CA GLN A 149 17.68 10.84 4.81
C GLN A 149 16.71 12.01 4.54
N GLU A 150 17.02 12.85 3.55
CA GLU A 150 16.22 14.02 3.22
C GLU A 150 14.85 13.60 2.68
N ASP A 151 14.80 12.64 1.75
CA ASP A 151 13.56 12.12 1.19
C ASP A 151 12.69 11.41 2.23
N LEU A 152 13.28 10.56 3.09
CA LEU A 152 12.54 9.92 4.19
C LEU A 152 11.92 10.96 5.13
N SER A 153 12.69 11.99 5.47
CA SER A 153 12.21 13.06 6.37
C SER A 153 11.10 13.87 5.72
N ARG A 154 11.21 14.14 4.41
CA ARG A 154 10.19 14.80 3.59
C ARG A 154 8.90 13.99 3.58
N LEU A 155 8.95 12.70 3.20
CA LEU A 155 7.78 11.82 3.11
C LEU A 155 7.03 11.73 4.45
N ILE A 156 7.75 11.55 5.56
CA ILE A 156 7.16 11.49 6.90
C ILE A 156 6.50 12.81 7.29
N THR A 157 7.13 13.94 6.97
CA THR A 157 6.61 15.27 7.28
C THR A 157 5.36 15.59 6.47
N GLU A 158 5.40 15.31 5.16
CA GLU A 158 4.28 15.53 4.24
C GLU A 158 3.08 14.66 4.63
N GLU A 159 3.29 13.36 4.88
CA GLU A 159 2.23 12.45 5.30
C GLU A 159 1.63 12.89 6.65
N SER A 160 2.46 13.29 7.61
CA SER A 160 1.99 13.79 8.92
C SER A 160 1.16 15.06 8.79
N ALA A 161 1.56 15.98 7.91
CA ALA A 161 0.81 17.20 7.65
C ALA A 161 -0.54 16.91 6.98
N MET A 162 -0.57 15.98 6.02
CA MET A 162 -1.81 15.55 5.38
C MET A 162 -2.76 14.87 6.36
N LEU A 163 -2.26 13.99 7.23
CA LEU A 163 -3.07 13.35 8.28
C LEU A 163 -3.73 14.36 9.22
N GLN A 164 -3.02 15.41 9.63
CA GLN A 164 -3.61 16.47 10.45
C GLN A 164 -4.76 17.19 9.74
N ASN A 165 -4.62 17.44 8.43
CA ASN A 165 -5.65 18.07 7.62
C ASN A 165 -6.88 17.16 7.46
N VAL A 166 -6.67 15.87 7.16
CA VAL A 166 -7.74 14.88 6.99
C VAL A 166 -8.49 14.68 8.30
N SER A 167 -7.80 14.48 9.43
CA SER A 167 -8.46 14.36 10.74
C SER A 167 -9.29 15.60 11.12
N ALA A 168 -8.84 16.79 10.74
CA ALA A 168 -9.61 18.01 10.96
C ALA A 168 -10.86 18.09 10.06
N GLN A 169 -10.80 17.56 8.83
CA GLN A 169 -11.93 17.47 7.93
C GLN A 169 -12.95 16.42 8.40
N GLU A 170 -12.50 15.22 8.73
CA GLU A 170 -13.35 14.14 9.26
C GLU A 170 -14.07 14.57 10.54
N LEU A 171 -13.38 15.26 11.45
CA LEU A 171 -14.02 15.81 12.65
C LEU A 171 -15.10 16.84 12.30
N ASN A 172 -14.84 17.70 11.31
CA ASN A 172 -15.83 18.67 10.85
C ASN A 172 -17.04 18.00 10.16
N GLU A 173 -16.86 16.88 9.47
CA GLU A 173 -17.94 16.11 8.83
C GLU A 173 -18.75 15.30 9.86
N ALA A 174 -18.09 14.67 10.82
CA ALA A 174 -18.73 13.99 11.93
C ALA A 174 -19.57 14.96 12.80
N LEU A 175 -19.09 16.18 13.01
CA LEU A 175 -19.85 17.25 13.68
C LEU A 175 -21.04 17.75 12.86
N LYS A 176 -21.02 17.57 11.53
CA LYS A 176 -22.14 17.88 10.62
C LYS A 176 -23.18 16.75 10.53
N GLY A 177 -22.88 15.56 11.06
CA GLY A 177 -23.85 14.47 11.24
C GLY A 177 -24.03 13.53 10.04
N ASP A 178 -23.11 13.50 9.08
CA ASP A 178 -23.17 12.66 7.86
C ASP A 178 -22.46 11.29 8.01
N SER A 179 -22.45 10.68 9.21
CA SER A 179 -21.90 9.32 9.40
C SER A 179 -23.03 8.28 9.29
N PRO A 180 -23.04 7.41 8.25
CA PRO A 180 -24.05 6.39 8.05
C PRO A 180 -23.56 5.05 8.64
N ASP A 181 -23.30 5.01 9.95
CA ASP A 181 -22.73 3.79 10.53
C ASP A 181 -23.82 2.78 10.94
N TYR A 182 -23.69 1.58 10.37
CA TYR A 182 -24.23 0.26 10.76
C TYR A 182 -25.39 -0.36 9.98
N PHE A 183 -26.06 0.32 9.04
CA PHE A 183 -27.00 -0.34 8.12
C PHE A 183 -26.98 0.26 6.70
N THR A 184 -26.66 -0.57 5.70
CA THR A 184 -26.92 -0.23 4.29
C THR A 184 -28.40 -0.45 3.99
N LEU A 185 -29.22 0.56 4.26
CA LEU A 185 -30.61 0.60 3.80
C LEU A 185 -30.60 0.99 2.32
N TRP A 186 -30.91 0.03 1.44
CA TRP A 186 -31.14 0.29 0.02
C TRP A 186 -32.47 1.04 -0.13
N GLU A 187 -32.48 2.34 0.13
CA GLU A 187 -33.63 3.20 -0.16
C GLU A 187 -33.61 3.62 -1.63
N ASN A 188 -34.57 3.11 -2.39
CA ASN A 188 -34.91 3.68 -3.69
C ASN A 188 -35.66 5.00 -3.46
N ARG A 189 -34.93 6.12 -3.46
CA ARG A 189 -35.55 7.44 -3.53
C ARG A 189 -35.79 7.77 -4.99
N ASN A 190 -36.98 7.38 -5.48
CA ASN A 190 -37.57 7.94 -6.70
C ASN A 190 -37.69 9.47 -6.57
#